data_AF-A0A5B1CLV7-F1
#
_entry.id   AF-A0A5B1CLV7-F1
#
_cell.length_a   1.000
_cell.length_b   1.000
_cell.length_c   1.000
_cell.angle_alpha   90.00
_cell.angle_beta   90.00
_cell.angle_gamma   90.00
#
_symmetry.space_group_name_H-M   'P 1'
#
loop_
_entity.id
_entity.type
_entity.pdbx_description
1 polymer ?
#
loop_
_entity_poly.entity_id
_entity_poly.type
_entity_poly.pdbx_seq_one_letter_code
_entity_poly.pdbx_strand_id
1 'polypeptide(L)'
;MLKKMILAGSAVALLSGVTMGVPLYSYARCGTSWLKDTADNAMPLEWELKRARQMIADLKPEVAKNARRIATEKVELARLQDRLDLTNTQLAKSESDIQRLRDDLEGQKDYYTYAGRTYTSVQVKSDLGNRFKRFKTRQATAEKLNQMMTARQQSLQAAHGQMDAMLNARRQLEVEVENLQARLGSLRVAQTSSDLNLDDSQLARTRDLLDKIGTGIDMAEETMIVDGEYFGEIDLDQADNEDLLDEISAYFDSSPRNDRDSEALVSIQLN
;
A
#
# COMPACT_ATOMS: atom_id res chain seq x y z
N MET A 1 -55.49 -35.86 2.08
CA MET A 1 -55.41 -35.04 0.84
C MET A 1 -55.09 -33.59 1.21
N LEU A 2 -54.46 -32.85 0.29
CA LEU A 2 -54.21 -31.39 0.31
C LEU A 2 -53.14 -30.80 1.25
N LYS A 3 -51.88 -31.29 1.18
CA LYS A 3 -50.69 -30.49 1.58
C LYS A 3 -49.45 -30.71 0.68
N LYS A 4 -49.64 -30.98 -0.62
CA LYS A 4 -48.53 -31.13 -1.59
C LYS A 4 -48.77 -30.44 -2.94
N MET A 5 -49.54 -29.35 -2.97
CA MET A 5 -49.85 -28.59 -4.20
C MET A 5 -49.61 -27.09 -4.01
N ILE A 6 -48.43 -26.68 -3.52
CA ILE A 6 -47.97 -25.28 -3.52
C ILE A 6 -46.48 -25.23 -3.94
N LEU A 7 -46.10 -26.05 -4.93
CA LEU A 7 -44.71 -26.09 -5.42
C LEU A 7 -44.63 -26.35 -6.93
N ALA A 8 -45.67 -25.98 -7.67
CA ALA A 8 -45.71 -26.05 -9.13
C ALA A 8 -46.39 -24.81 -9.76
N GLY A 9 -46.26 -23.64 -9.13
CA GLY A 9 -46.92 -22.41 -9.57
C GLY A 9 -46.10 -21.12 -9.38
N SER A 10 -44.79 -21.24 -9.14
CA SER A 10 -43.89 -20.10 -8.90
C SER A 10 -42.72 -20.07 -9.88
N ALA A 11 -42.94 -20.52 -11.11
CA ALA A 11 -41.91 -20.57 -12.16
C ALA A 11 -42.31 -19.84 -13.46
N VAL A 12 -43.51 -19.24 -13.54
CA VAL A 12 -43.99 -18.58 -14.78
C VAL A 12 -44.35 -17.09 -14.59
N ALA A 13 -44.29 -16.56 -13.37
CA ALA A 13 -44.57 -15.14 -13.10
C ALA A 13 -43.31 -14.28 -12.90
N LEU A 14 -42.18 -14.66 -13.50
CA LEU A 14 -40.96 -13.82 -13.56
C LEU A 14 -40.47 -13.58 -15.01
N LEU A 15 -41.32 -13.88 -16.00
CA LEU A 15 -41.04 -13.64 -17.43
C LEU A 15 -42.05 -12.67 -18.07
N SER A 16 -42.44 -11.58 -17.37
CA SER A 16 -43.25 -10.51 -17.99
C SER A 16 -42.89 -9.11 -17.48
N GLY A 17 -41.63 -8.72 -17.62
CA GLY A 17 -41.15 -7.39 -17.22
C GLY A 17 -39.92 -6.93 -17.98
N VAL A 18 -39.86 -7.16 -19.30
CA VAL A 18 -38.88 -6.53 -20.19
C VAL A 18 -39.64 -5.57 -21.10
N THR A 19 -39.83 -4.35 -20.63
CA THR A 19 -40.06 -3.18 -21.48
C THR A 19 -39.43 -1.94 -20.82
N MET A 20 -38.47 -1.33 -21.54
CA MET A 20 -37.88 0.01 -21.38
C MET A 20 -37.19 0.35 -20.04
N GLY A 21 -35.88 0.17 -20.03
CA GLY A 21 -34.96 0.80 -19.08
C GLY A 21 -33.53 0.44 -19.43
N VAL A 22 -32.95 1.11 -20.43
CA VAL A 22 -31.55 0.91 -20.84
C VAL A 22 -30.64 1.27 -19.64
N PRO A 23 -29.85 0.35 -19.07
CA PRO A 23 -28.94 0.73 -18.00
C PRO A 23 -27.72 1.42 -18.61
N LEU A 24 -27.72 2.76 -18.62
CA LEU A 24 -26.53 3.59 -18.86
C LEU A 24 -25.46 3.47 -17.75
N TYR A 25 -25.41 2.35 -17.04
CA TYR A 25 -24.54 2.11 -15.89
C TYR A 25 -23.20 1.45 -16.25
N SER A 26 -23.00 1.07 -17.52
CA SER A 26 -21.77 0.40 -17.99
C SER A 26 -20.68 1.35 -18.51
N TYR A 27 -21.01 2.59 -18.88
CA TYR A 27 -20.00 3.56 -19.38
C TYR A 27 -19.45 4.51 -18.32
N ALA A 28 -20.08 4.61 -17.15
CA ALA A 28 -19.63 5.50 -16.08
C ALA A 28 -18.48 4.94 -15.22
N ARG A 29 -18.07 3.67 -15.42
CA ARG A 29 -17.02 3.03 -14.60
C ARG A 29 -15.61 3.14 -15.19
N CYS A 30 -15.44 3.70 -16.38
CA CYS A 30 -14.12 3.91 -17.00
C CYS A 30 -13.74 5.39 -17.16
N GLY A 31 -14.18 6.26 -16.24
CA GLY A 31 -13.97 7.72 -16.35
C GLY A 31 -13.28 8.41 -15.17
N THR A 32 -12.94 7.71 -14.07
CA THR A 32 -12.43 8.36 -12.85
C THR A 32 -11.01 7.97 -12.45
N SER A 33 -10.39 6.96 -13.07
CA SER A 33 -8.96 6.67 -12.85
C SER A 33 -8.03 7.52 -13.74
N TRP A 34 -8.44 7.85 -14.97
CA TRP A 34 -7.58 8.56 -15.93
C TRP A 34 -7.46 10.08 -15.70
N LEU A 35 -8.33 10.65 -14.86
CA LEU A 35 -8.29 12.08 -14.47
C LEU A 35 -7.35 12.38 -13.29
N LYS A 36 -6.91 11.36 -12.54
CA LYS A 36 -5.90 11.55 -11.48
C LYS A 36 -4.47 11.45 -12.02
N ASP A 37 -4.22 10.55 -12.97
CA ASP A 37 -2.88 10.34 -13.54
C ASP A 37 -2.41 11.49 -14.46
N THR A 38 -3.33 12.31 -14.99
CA THR A 38 -3.00 13.49 -15.79
C THR A 38 -2.79 14.77 -14.97
N ALA A 39 -3.20 14.79 -13.70
CA ALA A 39 -3.02 15.94 -12.81
C ALA A 39 -1.64 15.97 -12.12
N ASP A 40 -1.06 14.80 -11.81
CA ASP A 40 0.26 14.71 -11.18
C ASP A 40 1.39 15.21 -12.10
N ASN A 41 1.22 15.12 -13.42
CA ASN A 41 2.19 15.62 -14.40
C ASN A 41 2.14 17.14 -14.66
N ALA A 42 1.18 17.86 -14.07
CA ALA A 42 0.96 19.29 -14.32
C ALA A 42 1.17 20.18 -13.09
N MET A 43 1.59 19.62 -11.95
CA MET A 43 1.76 20.41 -10.73
C MET A 43 3.03 21.26 -10.79
N PRO A 44 2.94 22.59 -10.56
CA PRO A 44 4.12 23.44 -10.52
C PRO A 44 5.10 22.97 -9.43
N LEU A 45 6.39 22.93 -9.76
CA LEU A 45 7.46 22.47 -8.87
C LEU A 45 7.49 23.20 -7.52
N GLU A 46 7.00 24.45 -7.47
CA GLU A 46 6.86 25.24 -6.24
C GLU A 46 5.85 24.62 -5.27
N TRP A 47 4.76 24.06 -5.80
CA TRP A 47 3.76 23.38 -4.99
C TRP A 47 4.31 22.08 -4.41
N GLU A 48 5.09 21.34 -5.19
CA GLU A 48 5.74 20.12 -4.70
C GLU A 48 6.75 20.41 -3.59
N LEU A 49 7.54 21.49 -3.70
CA LEU A 49 8.43 21.95 -2.63
C LEU A 49 7.67 22.39 -1.38
N LYS A 50 6.52 23.06 -1.55
CA LYS A 50 5.65 23.43 -0.42
C LYS A 50 5.05 22.19 0.24
N ARG A 51 4.62 21.19 -0.54
CA ARG A 51 4.17 19.88 -0.05
C ARG A 51 5.28 19.19 0.73
N ALA A 52 6.51 19.16 0.20
CA ALA A 52 7.68 18.58 0.86
C ALA A 52 7.95 19.24 2.23
N ARG A 53 7.89 20.58 2.31
CA ARG A 53 7.98 21.29 3.59
C ARG A 53 6.91 20.91 4.58
N GLN A 54 5.66 20.79 4.11
CA GLN A 54 4.56 20.40 4.95
C GLN A 54 4.77 18.99 5.51
N MET A 55 5.15 18.03 4.66
CA MET A 55 5.47 16.66 5.09
C MET A 55 6.60 16.63 6.13
N ILE A 56 7.64 17.44 5.96
CA ILE A 56 8.72 17.58 6.95
C ILE A 56 8.21 18.20 8.26
N ALA A 57 7.33 19.21 8.19
CA ALA A 57 6.72 19.82 9.36
C ALA A 57 5.80 18.83 10.10
N ASP A 58 5.12 17.95 9.36
CA ASP A 58 4.25 16.91 9.87
C ASP A 58 5.02 15.77 10.57
N LEU A 59 6.35 15.69 10.40
CA LEU A 59 7.19 14.81 11.23
C LEU A 59 7.28 15.27 12.69
N LYS A 60 7.09 16.55 12.99
CA LYS A 60 7.19 17.09 14.36
C LYS A 60 6.27 16.39 15.38
N PRO A 61 4.96 16.20 15.12
CA PRO A 61 4.09 15.45 16.04
C PRO A 61 4.51 13.99 16.22
N GLU A 62 5.06 13.35 15.19
CA GLU A 62 5.58 11.97 15.29
C GLU A 62 6.82 11.91 16.20
N VAL A 63 7.75 12.84 16.03
CA VAL A 63 8.91 13.02 16.92
C VAL A 63 8.43 13.23 18.36
N ALA A 64 7.44 14.10 18.57
CA ALA A 64 6.91 14.35 19.92
C ALA A 64 6.27 13.09 20.54
N LYS A 65 5.55 12.28 19.75
CA LYS A 65 4.98 11.00 20.19
C LYS A 65 6.08 10.01 20.59
N ASN A 66 7.11 9.88 19.78
CA ASN A 66 8.26 9.02 20.07
C ASN A 66 9.03 9.49 21.30
N ALA A 67 9.22 10.81 21.46
CA ALA A 67 9.87 11.39 22.62
C ALA A 67 9.10 11.10 23.92
N ARG A 68 7.77 11.22 23.90
CA ARG A 68 6.92 10.83 25.04
C ARG A 68 7.08 9.36 25.39
N ARG A 69 7.11 8.46 24.39
CA ARG A 69 7.32 7.03 24.61
C ARG A 69 8.68 6.75 25.28
N ILE A 70 9.74 7.36 24.78
CA ILE A 70 11.09 7.28 25.37
C ILE A 70 11.10 7.79 26.81
N ALA A 71 10.41 8.91 27.08
CA ALA A 71 10.31 9.47 28.43
C ALA A 71 9.56 8.53 29.39
N THR A 72 8.47 7.92 28.95
CA THR A 72 7.75 6.90 29.73
C THR A 72 8.64 5.71 30.05
N GLU A 73 9.36 5.17 29.05
CA GLU A 73 10.29 4.05 29.24
C GLU A 73 11.41 4.38 30.23
N LYS A 74 11.91 5.63 30.23
CA LYS A 74 12.90 6.09 31.22
C LYS A 74 12.35 6.03 32.64
N VAL A 75 11.12 6.48 32.85
CA VAL A 75 10.46 6.43 34.17
C VAL A 75 10.21 4.99 34.60
N GLU A 76 9.78 4.12 33.68
CA GLU A 76 9.61 2.69 33.97
C GLU A 76 10.94 2.01 34.33
N LEU A 77 12.03 2.34 33.63
CA LEU A 77 13.36 1.84 33.94
C LEU A 77 13.83 2.30 35.33
N ALA A 78 13.62 3.56 35.68
CA ALA A 78 13.93 4.08 37.02
C ALA A 78 13.14 3.33 38.12
N ARG A 79 11.83 3.12 37.93
CA ARG A 79 11.02 2.34 38.87
C ARG A 79 11.48 0.88 39.00
N LEU A 80 11.95 0.29 37.90
CA LEU A 80 12.47 -1.07 37.89
C LEU A 80 13.80 -1.16 38.66
N GLN A 81 14.68 -0.17 38.50
CA GLN A 81 15.91 -0.02 39.26
C GLN A 81 15.61 0.09 40.77
N ASP A 82 14.70 0.99 41.17
CA ASP A 82 14.30 1.14 42.58
C ASP A 82 13.78 -0.17 43.18
N ARG A 83 13.00 -0.93 42.40
CA ARG A 83 12.46 -2.22 42.83
C ARG A 83 13.56 -3.26 42.97
N LEU A 84 14.55 -3.27 42.08
CA LEU A 84 15.71 -4.14 42.16
C LEU A 84 16.55 -3.82 43.39
N ASP A 85 16.80 -2.54 43.67
CA ASP A 85 17.58 -2.08 44.81
C ASP A 85 16.90 -2.41 46.15
N LEU A 86 15.59 -2.21 46.22
CA LEU A 86 14.79 -2.65 47.37
C LEU A 86 14.87 -4.16 47.56
N THR A 87 14.77 -4.93 46.47
CA THR A 87 14.84 -6.40 46.52
C THR A 87 16.21 -6.87 46.99
N ASN A 88 17.29 -6.26 46.50
CA ASN A 88 18.66 -6.55 46.90
C ASN A 88 18.92 -6.21 48.37
N THR A 89 18.38 -5.08 48.85
CA THR A 89 18.46 -4.71 50.26
C THR A 89 17.76 -5.74 51.16
N GLN A 90 16.59 -6.24 50.73
CA GLN A 90 15.87 -7.29 51.46
C GLN A 90 16.60 -8.64 51.40
N LEU A 91 17.27 -8.95 50.28
CA LEU A 91 18.10 -10.13 50.13
C LEU A 91 19.28 -10.10 51.08
N ALA A 92 20.04 -9.00 51.14
CA ALA A 92 21.17 -8.85 52.05
C ALA A 92 20.77 -9.04 53.52
N LYS A 93 19.64 -8.45 53.94
CA LYS A 93 19.07 -8.67 55.30
C LYS A 93 18.67 -10.12 55.53
N SER A 94 18.01 -10.74 54.55
CA SER A 94 17.60 -12.14 54.65
C SER A 94 18.81 -13.08 54.73
N GLU A 95 19.88 -12.76 53.99
CA GLU A 95 21.14 -13.50 54.01
C GLU A 95 21.81 -13.41 55.38
N SER A 96 21.95 -12.22 55.95
CA SER A 96 22.52 -12.05 57.29
C SER A 96 21.72 -12.79 58.37
N ASP A 97 20.40 -12.75 58.28
CA ASP A 97 19.52 -13.49 59.20
C ASP A 97 19.71 -15.01 59.07
N ILE A 98 19.81 -15.51 57.85
CA ILE A 98 20.02 -16.95 57.56
C ILE A 98 21.39 -17.39 58.06
N GLN A 99 22.45 -16.61 57.83
CA GLN A 99 23.80 -16.89 58.31
C GLN A 99 23.82 -16.93 59.84
N ARG A 100 23.24 -15.93 60.51
CA ARG A 100 23.14 -15.91 61.98
C ARG A 100 22.46 -17.16 62.53
N LEU A 101 21.29 -17.53 61.98
CA LEU A 101 20.56 -18.72 62.44
C LEU A 101 21.31 -20.02 62.17
N ARG A 102 22.04 -20.10 61.04
CA ARG A 102 22.91 -21.24 60.73
C ARG A 102 24.04 -21.34 61.75
N ASP A 103 24.76 -20.26 61.98
CA ASP A 103 25.92 -20.23 62.88
C ASP A 103 25.49 -20.53 64.34
N ASP A 104 24.32 -20.03 64.78
CA ASP A 104 23.74 -20.38 66.07
C ASP A 104 23.44 -21.90 66.17
N LEU A 105 22.87 -22.50 65.12
CA LEU A 105 22.56 -23.94 65.08
C LEU A 105 23.80 -24.84 65.03
N GLU A 106 24.95 -24.36 64.54
CA GLU A 106 26.21 -25.09 64.58
C GLU A 106 26.70 -25.31 66.01
N GLY A 107 26.35 -24.40 66.94
CA GLY A 107 26.66 -24.52 68.36
C GLY A 107 25.85 -25.60 69.11
N GLN A 108 24.93 -26.30 68.45
CA GLN A 108 24.14 -27.45 68.97
C GLN A 108 23.47 -27.21 70.35
N LYS A 109 22.97 -26.00 70.61
CA LYS A 109 22.19 -25.71 71.83
C LYS A 109 20.78 -26.27 71.72
N ASP A 110 20.18 -26.63 72.86
CA ASP A 110 18.78 -27.09 72.93
C ASP A 110 17.78 -25.95 72.73
N TYR A 111 18.11 -24.77 73.24
CA TYR A 111 17.27 -23.57 73.24
C TYR A 111 18.01 -22.34 72.71
N TYR A 112 17.28 -21.49 71.99
CA TYR A 112 17.77 -20.25 71.38
C TYR A 112 16.85 -19.09 71.75
N THR A 113 17.40 -17.92 72.06
CA THR A 113 16.61 -16.75 72.41
C THR A 113 16.75 -15.67 71.35
N TYR A 114 15.64 -15.28 70.72
CA TYR A 114 15.58 -14.22 69.72
C TYR A 114 14.52 -13.21 70.13
N ALA A 115 14.86 -11.91 70.14
CA ALA A 115 13.94 -10.82 70.49
C ALA A 115 13.14 -11.06 71.79
N GLY A 116 13.78 -11.63 72.81
CA GLY A 116 13.16 -11.93 74.12
C GLY A 116 12.26 -13.17 74.17
N ARG A 117 12.20 -13.98 73.10
CA ARG A 117 11.45 -15.23 73.03
C ARG A 117 12.38 -16.42 72.87
N THR A 118 12.08 -17.52 73.55
CA THR A 118 12.88 -18.76 73.50
C THR A 118 12.25 -19.75 72.53
N TYR A 119 13.08 -20.38 71.71
CA TYR A 119 12.72 -21.34 70.68
C TYR A 119 13.55 -22.60 70.82
N THR A 120 12.99 -23.75 70.43
CA THR A 120 13.72 -25.02 70.40
C THR A 120 14.55 -25.16 69.11
N SER A 121 15.59 -25.99 69.14
CA SER A 121 16.41 -26.30 67.95
C SER A 121 15.57 -26.72 66.73
N VAL A 122 14.51 -27.51 66.93
CA VAL A 122 13.60 -27.96 65.86
C VAL A 122 12.84 -26.79 65.25
N GLN A 123 12.33 -25.87 66.07
CA GLN A 123 11.62 -24.67 65.59
C GLN A 123 12.55 -23.77 64.77
N VAL A 124 13.79 -23.57 65.24
CA VAL A 124 14.78 -22.74 64.54
C VAL A 124 15.19 -23.37 63.20
N LYS A 125 15.41 -24.69 63.15
CA LYS A 125 15.70 -25.42 61.89
C LYS A 125 14.55 -25.29 60.89
N SER A 126 13.31 -25.40 61.34
CA SER A 126 12.11 -25.22 60.49
C SER A 126 12.01 -23.79 59.96
N ASP A 127 12.19 -22.78 60.81
CA ASP A 127 12.19 -21.37 60.39
C ASP A 127 13.32 -21.06 59.40
N LEU A 128 14.53 -21.54 59.66
CA LEU A 128 15.67 -21.42 58.75
C LEU A 128 15.35 -22.00 57.36
N GLY A 129 14.76 -23.19 57.30
CA GLY A 129 14.33 -23.81 56.05
C GLY A 129 13.31 -22.96 55.29
N ASN A 130 12.33 -22.39 55.99
CA ASN A 130 11.32 -21.51 55.39
C ASN A 130 11.91 -20.18 54.90
N ARG A 131 12.82 -19.58 55.69
CA ARG A 131 13.54 -18.37 55.30
C ARG A 131 14.41 -18.61 54.07
N PHE A 132 15.14 -19.72 54.03
CA PHE A 132 15.99 -20.07 52.91
C PHE A 132 15.20 -20.30 51.62
N LYS A 133 14.04 -20.97 51.70
CA LYS A 133 13.11 -21.08 50.56
C LYS A 133 12.68 -19.70 50.05
N ARG A 134 12.24 -18.81 50.93
CA ARG A 134 11.85 -17.43 50.57
C ARG A 134 13.03 -16.62 50.00
N PHE A 135 14.23 -16.80 50.53
CA PHE A 135 15.45 -16.17 50.03
C PHE A 135 15.72 -16.59 48.58
N LYS A 136 15.70 -17.90 48.29
CA LYS A 136 15.86 -18.40 46.91
C LYS A 136 14.83 -17.83 45.95
N THR A 137 13.56 -17.77 46.34
CA THR A 137 12.51 -17.18 45.50
C THR A 137 12.77 -15.70 45.23
N ARG A 138 13.18 -14.93 46.25
CA ARG A 138 13.56 -13.52 46.06
C ARG A 138 14.80 -13.34 45.21
N GLN A 139 15.80 -14.21 45.35
CA GLN A 139 17.01 -14.18 44.54
C GLN A 139 16.68 -14.39 43.07
N ALA A 140 15.89 -15.42 42.75
CA ALA A 140 15.38 -15.64 41.40
C ALA A 140 14.56 -14.44 40.89
N THR A 141 13.80 -13.77 41.76
CA THR A 141 13.04 -12.57 41.40
C THR A 141 13.97 -11.40 41.08
N ALA A 142 15.02 -11.18 41.87
CA ALA A 142 16.02 -10.13 41.63
C ALA A 142 16.77 -10.36 40.32
N GLU A 143 17.16 -11.59 40.03
CA GLU A 143 17.78 -11.97 38.75
C GLU A 143 16.87 -11.66 37.56
N LYS A 144 15.57 -11.98 37.67
CA LYS A 144 14.59 -11.66 36.62
C LYS A 144 14.36 -10.16 36.46
N LEU A 145 14.32 -9.40 37.56
CA LEU A 145 14.26 -7.93 37.50
C LEU A 145 15.49 -7.37 36.80
N ASN A 146 16.69 -7.88 37.11
CA ASN A 146 17.94 -7.45 36.49
C ASN A 146 17.98 -7.74 34.98
N GLN A 147 17.52 -8.94 34.58
CA GLN A 147 17.39 -9.31 33.17
C GLN A 147 16.43 -8.37 32.43
N MET A 148 15.27 -8.08 33.03
CA MET A 148 14.29 -7.15 32.46
C MET A 148 14.86 -5.73 32.34
N MET A 149 15.61 -5.28 33.35
CA MET A 149 16.24 -3.97 33.37
C MET A 149 17.25 -3.82 32.24
N THR A 150 18.14 -4.80 32.11
CA THR A 150 19.18 -4.83 31.09
C THR A 150 18.56 -4.82 29.69
N ALA A 151 17.53 -5.64 29.46
CA ALA A 151 16.82 -5.67 28.18
C ALA A 151 16.14 -4.34 27.86
N ARG A 152 15.48 -3.71 28.85
CA ARG A 152 14.86 -2.38 28.67
C ARG A 152 15.88 -1.29 28.43
N GLN A 153 17.02 -1.32 29.13
CA GLN A 153 18.10 -0.35 28.93
C GLN A 153 18.67 -0.43 27.51
N GLN A 154 18.89 -1.64 26.99
CA GLN A 154 19.34 -1.85 25.61
C GLN A 154 18.30 -1.35 24.60
N SER A 155 17.03 -1.67 24.81
CA SER A 155 15.91 -1.19 23.97
C SER A 155 15.82 0.35 23.98
N LEU A 156 15.97 0.97 25.15
CA LEU A 156 15.97 2.42 25.30
C LEU A 156 17.14 3.08 24.58
N GLN A 157 18.34 2.48 24.66
CA GLN A 157 19.52 2.96 23.94
C GLN A 157 19.33 2.86 22.41
N ALA A 158 18.75 1.75 21.93
CA ALA A 158 18.43 1.59 20.52
C ALA A 158 17.37 2.61 20.06
N ALA A 159 16.34 2.87 20.87
CA ALA A 159 15.33 3.88 20.59
C ALA A 159 15.93 5.30 20.53
N HIS A 160 16.90 5.60 21.38
CA HIS A 160 17.66 6.86 21.31
C HIS A 160 18.43 6.98 19.99
N GLY A 161 19.17 5.95 19.58
CA GLY A 161 19.89 5.97 18.31
C GLY A 161 18.96 6.16 17.10
N GLN A 162 17.78 5.51 17.11
CA GLN A 162 16.78 5.69 16.06
C GLN A 162 16.17 7.11 16.05
N MET A 163 15.90 7.68 17.23
CA MET A 163 15.43 9.06 17.34
C MET A 163 16.45 10.05 16.79
N ASP A 164 17.73 9.88 17.12
CA ASP A 164 18.81 10.76 16.65
C ASP A 164 18.97 10.64 15.13
N ALA A 165 18.93 9.42 14.58
CA ALA A 165 18.94 9.19 13.14
C ALA A 165 17.76 9.87 12.44
N MET A 166 16.55 9.78 13.01
CA MET A 166 15.36 10.44 12.47
C MET A 166 15.49 11.98 12.50
N LEU A 167 16.02 12.55 13.58
CA LEU A 167 16.25 14.00 13.69
C LEU A 167 17.33 14.50 12.71
N ASN A 168 18.38 13.72 12.51
CA ASN A 168 19.40 13.99 11.48
C ASN A 168 18.77 13.96 10.08
N ALA A 169 18.02 12.90 9.76
CA ALA A 169 17.33 12.76 8.47
C ALA A 169 16.36 13.92 8.22
N ARG A 170 15.59 14.35 9.22
CA ARG A 170 14.73 15.52 9.11
C ARG A 170 15.52 16.79 8.77
N ARG A 171 16.61 17.08 9.48
CA ARG A 171 17.46 18.25 9.18
C ARG A 171 18.07 18.19 7.79
N GLN A 172 18.47 17.01 7.34
CA GLN A 172 18.99 16.80 6.00
C GLN A 172 17.92 17.10 4.93
N LEU A 173 16.69 16.62 5.11
CA LEU A 173 15.57 16.94 4.22
C LEU A 173 15.24 18.44 4.20
N GLU A 174 15.34 19.14 5.33
CA GLU A 174 15.15 20.60 5.40
C GLU A 174 16.17 21.33 4.50
N VAL A 175 17.46 20.97 4.61
CA VAL A 175 18.54 21.54 3.77
C VAL A 175 18.34 21.20 2.30
N GLU A 176 17.94 19.97 1.97
CA GLU A 176 17.69 19.55 0.59
C GLU A 176 16.56 20.35 -0.06
N VAL A 177 15.47 20.56 0.67
CA VAL A 177 14.34 21.38 0.21
C VAL A 177 14.77 22.83 0.00
N GLU A 178 15.61 23.39 0.87
CA GLU A 178 16.16 24.74 0.69
C GLU A 178 17.04 24.86 -0.55
N ASN A 179 17.93 23.88 -0.78
CA ASN A 179 18.77 23.82 -1.98
C ASN A 179 17.91 23.69 -3.26
N LEU A 180 16.90 22.82 -3.25
CA LEU A 180 15.99 22.67 -4.40
C LEU A 180 15.20 23.97 -4.67
N GLN A 181 14.77 24.69 -3.63
CA GLN A 181 14.14 25.99 -3.82
C GLN A 181 15.11 27.01 -4.43
N ALA A 182 16.37 27.05 -3.99
CA ALA A 182 17.37 27.95 -4.55
C ALA A 182 17.61 27.66 -6.04
N ARG A 183 17.69 26.37 -6.42
CA ARG A 183 17.80 25.93 -7.82
C ARG A 183 16.60 26.34 -8.66
N LEU A 184 15.37 26.18 -8.14
CA LEU A 184 14.16 26.62 -8.82
C LEU A 184 14.16 28.14 -9.00
N GLY A 185 14.56 28.90 -7.98
CA GLY A 185 14.70 30.35 -8.07
C GLY A 185 15.69 30.78 -9.14
N SER A 186 16.87 30.14 -9.19
CA SER A 186 17.86 30.38 -10.24
C SER A 186 17.34 30.04 -11.63
N LEU A 187 16.62 28.93 -11.78
CA LEU A 187 16.01 28.53 -13.05
C LEU A 187 15.00 29.58 -13.52
N ARG A 188 14.18 30.11 -12.62
CA ARG A 188 13.22 31.17 -12.97
C ARG A 188 13.92 32.46 -13.39
N VAL A 189 14.96 32.88 -12.67
CA VAL A 189 15.76 34.05 -13.07
C VAL A 189 16.38 33.83 -14.46
N ALA A 190 16.90 32.63 -14.72
CA ALA A 190 17.44 32.27 -16.02
C ALA A 190 16.36 32.30 -17.11
N GLN A 191 15.18 31.73 -16.87
CA GLN A 191 14.03 31.75 -17.80
C GLN A 191 13.60 33.19 -18.14
N THR A 192 13.43 34.05 -17.14
CA THR A 192 13.07 35.46 -17.36
C THR A 192 14.20 36.25 -18.03
N SER A 193 15.47 35.91 -17.76
CA SER A 193 16.61 36.53 -18.46
C SER A 193 16.80 35.98 -19.88
N SER A 194 16.31 34.76 -20.14
CA SER A 194 16.36 34.07 -21.42
C SER A 194 15.09 34.24 -22.24
N ASP A 195 14.25 35.23 -21.94
CA ASP A 195 13.18 35.72 -22.83
C ASP A 195 13.81 36.33 -24.11
N LEU A 196 14.55 35.51 -24.85
CA LEU A 196 14.61 35.59 -26.29
C LEU A 196 13.19 35.25 -26.75
N ASN A 197 12.39 36.29 -27.03
CA ASN A 197 11.08 36.17 -27.69
C ASN A 197 11.23 35.46 -29.05
N LEU A 198 11.35 34.13 -29.05
CA LEU A 198 11.13 33.33 -30.23
C LEU A 198 9.62 33.13 -30.35
N ASP A 199 9.02 33.91 -31.25
CA ASP A 199 7.59 33.91 -31.52
C ASP A 199 7.14 32.60 -32.18
N ASP A 200 6.88 31.57 -31.37
CA ASP A 200 6.30 30.29 -31.81
C ASP A 200 4.82 30.41 -32.20
N SER A 201 4.20 31.58 -32.05
CA SER A 201 2.80 31.78 -32.44
C SER A 201 2.60 31.67 -33.95
N GLN A 202 3.62 32.03 -34.74
CA GLN A 202 3.63 31.81 -36.19
C GLN A 202 3.64 30.30 -36.51
N LEU A 203 4.52 29.54 -35.84
CA LEU A 203 4.73 28.12 -36.11
C LEU A 203 3.54 27.26 -35.66
N ALA A 204 2.91 27.60 -34.53
CA ALA A 204 1.66 27.00 -34.07
C ALA A 204 0.49 27.29 -35.04
N ARG A 205 0.35 28.55 -35.51
CA ARG A 205 -0.65 28.90 -36.54
C ARG A 205 -0.40 28.17 -37.85
N THR A 206 0.87 27.96 -38.24
CA THR A 206 1.23 27.20 -39.45
C THR A 206 0.90 25.72 -39.32
N ARG A 207 1.13 25.09 -38.16
CA ARG A 207 0.72 23.70 -37.91
C ARG A 207 -0.79 23.53 -37.96
N ASP A 208 -1.54 24.41 -37.31
CA ASP A 208 -3.01 24.39 -37.33
C ASP A 208 -3.57 24.60 -38.75
N LEU A 209 -2.91 25.42 -39.58
CA LEU A 209 -3.24 25.58 -41.00
C LEU A 209 -2.94 24.29 -41.80
N LEU A 210 -1.79 23.65 -41.56
CA LEU A 210 -1.42 22.40 -42.24
C LEU A 210 -2.35 21.25 -41.88
N ASP A 211 -2.75 21.11 -40.61
CA ASP A 211 -3.72 20.09 -40.18
C ASP A 211 -5.08 20.31 -40.85
N LYS A 212 -5.54 21.57 -40.92
CA LYS A 212 -6.77 21.94 -41.65
C LYS A 212 -6.71 21.61 -43.14
N ILE A 213 -5.55 21.84 -43.78
CA ILE A 213 -5.34 21.47 -45.18
C ILE A 213 -5.36 19.94 -45.33
N GLY A 214 -4.68 19.21 -44.44
CA GLY A 214 -4.69 17.74 -44.43
C GLY A 214 -6.11 17.19 -44.32
N THR A 215 -6.89 17.67 -43.35
CA THR A 215 -8.31 17.28 -43.21
C THR A 215 -9.13 17.62 -44.45
N GLY A 216 -8.85 18.74 -45.11
CA GLY A 216 -9.51 19.12 -46.36
C GLY A 216 -9.18 18.21 -47.54
N ILE A 217 -7.94 17.71 -47.60
CA ILE A 217 -7.52 16.71 -48.59
C ILE A 217 -8.19 15.37 -48.28
N ASP A 218 -8.16 14.91 -47.03
CA ASP A 218 -8.81 13.65 -46.62
C ASP A 218 -10.31 13.64 -46.96
N MET A 219 -11.00 14.76 -46.69
CA MET A 219 -12.40 14.93 -47.07
C MET A 219 -12.61 14.93 -48.60
N ALA A 220 -11.71 15.55 -49.37
CA ALA A 220 -11.80 15.58 -50.82
C ALA A 220 -11.52 14.21 -51.44
N GLU A 221 -10.57 13.45 -50.90
CA GLU A 221 -10.31 12.06 -51.27
C GLU A 221 -11.51 11.18 -50.96
N GLU A 222 -12.07 11.28 -49.74
CA GLU A 222 -13.29 10.55 -49.36
C GLU A 222 -14.47 10.94 -50.26
N THR A 223 -14.64 12.23 -50.58
CA THR A 223 -15.71 12.69 -51.49
C THR A 223 -15.49 12.18 -52.92
N MET A 224 -14.24 12.06 -53.39
CA MET A 224 -13.94 11.51 -54.72
C MET A 224 -14.16 9.99 -54.77
N ILE A 225 -13.87 9.28 -53.68
CA ILE A 225 -14.20 7.86 -53.51
C ILE A 225 -15.72 7.68 -53.49
N VAL A 226 -16.44 8.52 -52.74
CA VAL A 226 -17.91 8.51 -52.64
C VAL A 226 -18.57 8.92 -53.97
N ASP A 227 -18.05 9.91 -54.70
CA ASP A 227 -18.54 10.29 -56.03
C ASP A 227 -18.27 9.16 -57.06
N GLY A 228 -17.16 8.44 -56.91
CA GLY A 228 -16.87 7.22 -57.69
C GLY A 228 -17.84 6.06 -57.40
N GLU A 229 -18.28 5.91 -56.15
CA GLU A 229 -19.24 4.89 -55.73
C GLU A 229 -20.71 5.25 -56.01
N TYR A 230 -21.09 6.53 -56.06
CA TYR A 230 -22.47 6.97 -56.27
C TYR A 230 -22.81 7.50 -57.68
N PHE A 231 -21.82 7.90 -58.49
CA PHE A 231 -22.03 8.42 -59.85
C PHE A 231 -21.23 7.69 -60.95
N GLY A 232 -20.73 6.48 -60.66
CA GLY A 232 -20.22 5.56 -61.67
C GLY A 232 -21.36 5.00 -62.54
N GLU A 233 -21.48 5.55 -63.74
CA GLU A 233 -22.32 5.06 -64.83
C GLU A 233 -22.03 3.58 -65.16
N ILE A 234 -23.08 2.85 -65.57
CA ILE A 234 -23.08 1.40 -65.83
C ILE A 234 -22.11 1.07 -66.96
N ASP A 235 -21.12 0.22 -66.68
CA ASP A 235 -20.28 -0.42 -67.70
C ASP A 235 -21.11 -1.51 -68.41
N LEU A 236 -21.28 -1.35 -69.73
CA LEU A 236 -22.12 -2.17 -70.60
C LEU A 236 -21.26 -3.01 -71.56
N ASP A 237 -20.20 -3.66 -71.08
CA ASP A 237 -19.45 -4.64 -71.88
C ASP A 237 -18.73 -5.66 -70.99
N GLN A 238 -19.46 -6.63 -70.44
CA GLN A 238 -19.23 -8.02 -70.78
C GLN A 238 -20.29 -8.93 -70.16
N ALA A 239 -21.08 -9.45 -71.08
CA ALA A 239 -21.72 -10.75 -71.07
C ALA A 239 -20.90 -11.78 -70.27
N ASP A 240 -21.44 -12.24 -69.15
CA ASP A 240 -22.28 -13.44 -69.12
C ASP A 240 -22.37 -13.92 -67.68
N ASN A 241 -23.58 -13.85 -67.14
CA ASN A 241 -24.15 -15.09 -66.67
C ASN A 241 -25.63 -15.05 -66.99
N GLU A 242 -25.88 -15.39 -68.25
CA GLU A 242 -27.08 -16.07 -68.71
C GLU A 242 -27.36 -17.24 -67.77
N ASP A 243 -28.00 -16.96 -66.63
CA ASP A 243 -28.77 -17.96 -65.88
C ASP A 243 -29.71 -17.38 -64.82
N LEU A 244 -30.11 -16.11 -64.96
CA LEU A 244 -31.28 -15.60 -64.24
C LEU A 244 -32.55 -16.40 -64.59
N LEU A 245 -32.59 -17.08 -65.74
CA LEU A 245 -33.68 -17.99 -66.10
C LEU A 245 -33.68 -19.25 -65.24
N ASP A 246 -32.50 -19.75 -64.85
CA ASP A 246 -32.39 -20.92 -63.96
C ASP A 246 -32.51 -20.53 -62.48
N GLU A 247 -32.08 -19.34 -62.06
CA GLU A 247 -32.30 -18.83 -60.68
C GLU A 247 -33.80 -18.52 -60.42
N ILE A 248 -34.52 -18.03 -61.44
CA ILE A 248 -35.97 -17.83 -61.42
C ILE A 248 -36.72 -19.18 -61.46
N SER A 249 -36.18 -20.19 -62.13
CA SER A 249 -36.77 -21.53 -62.17
C SER A 249 -36.44 -22.37 -60.92
N ALA A 250 -35.38 -22.07 -60.18
CA ALA A 250 -34.99 -22.82 -58.97
C ALA A 250 -35.49 -22.20 -57.65
N TYR A 251 -35.66 -20.87 -57.60
CA TYR A 251 -36.41 -20.20 -56.54
C TYR A 251 -37.93 -20.44 -56.67
N PHE A 252 -38.43 -20.90 -57.85
CA PHE A 252 -39.87 -21.20 -58.08
C PHE A 252 -40.29 -22.57 -58.63
N ASP A 253 -39.41 -23.49 -59.03
CA ASP A 253 -39.70 -24.95 -58.95
C ASP A 253 -39.00 -25.59 -57.72
N SER A 254 -38.46 -24.72 -56.85
CA SER A 254 -38.20 -24.90 -55.41
C SER A 254 -37.14 -25.93 -55.06
N SER A 255 -35.93 -25.79 -55.60
CA SER A 255 -35.04 -26.95 -55.73
C SER A 255 -33.59 -26.61 -56.13
N PRO A 256 -32.64 -27.55 -55.99
CA PRO A 256 -31.46 -27.36 -55.14
C PRO A 256 -30.12 -27.88 -55.73
N ARG A 257 -29.06 -27.85 -54.91
CA ARG A 257 -27.88 -28.76 -54.84
C ARG A 257 -26.78 -28.63 -55.92
N ASN A 258 -25.56 -28.20 -55.56
CA ASN A 258 -24.44 -29.00 -54.98
C ASN A 258 -23.70 -29.80 -56.09
N ASP A 259 -22.38 -29.84 -56.29
CA ASP A 259 -21.15 -29.26 -55.74
C ASP A 259 -20.00 -29.94 -56.53
N ARG A 260 -18.80 -29.32 -56.61
CA ARG A 260 -17.47 -29.91 -56.94
C ARG A 260 -17.09 -30.13 -58.41
N ASP A 261 -15.98 -29.50 -58.82
CA ASP A 261 -14.62 -30.07 -58.86
C ASP A 261 -13.77 -29.15 -59.76
N SER A 262 -12.74 -28.48 -59.22
CA SER A 262 -11.40 -29.01 -58.97
C SER A 262 -10.43 -28.64 -60.10
N GLU A 263 -9.31 -28.06 -59.67
CA GLU A 263 -7.99 -28.22 -60.27
C GLU A 263 -7.79 -27.55 -61.64
N ALA A 264 -6.76 -26.75 -61.83
CA ALA A 264 -5.40 -27.22 -62.14
C ALA A 264 -4.92 -26.25 -63.24
N LEU A 265 -3.70 -25.79 -63.43
CA LEU A 265 -2.35 -26.06 -62.93
C LEU A 265 -1.54 -24.91 -63.58
N VAL A 266 -0.64 -24.24 -62.84
CA VAL A 266 0.82 -24.42 -62.99
C VAL A 266 1.49 -23.44 -63.96
N SER A 267 2.21 -22.50 -63.33
CA SER A 267 3.61 -22.10 -63.54
C SER A 267 4.14 -21.76 -64.94
N ILE A 268 5.03 -20.77 -64.99
CA ILE A 268 6.45 -20.83 -65.46
C ILE A 268 6.93 -19.37 -65.58
N GLN A 269 7.71 -18.92 -64.59
CA GLN A 269 9.12 -18.46 -64.69
C GLN A 269 9.37 -17.18 -65.49
N LEU A 270 10.12 -16.26 -64.87
CA LEU A 270 11.44 -15.80 -65.35
C LEU A 270 12.07 -14.83 -64.34
N ASN A 271 12.97 -15.35 -63.50
CA ASN A 271 14.40 -15.03 -63.54
C ASN A 271 15.20 -16.06 -62.72
#